data_AF-A0A1W9IVW1-F1
#
_entry.id   AF-A0A1W9IVW1-F1
#
_cell.length_a   1.000
_cell.length_b   1.000
_cell.length_c   1.000
_cell.angle_alpha   90.00
_cell.angle_beta   90.00
_cell.angle_gamma   90.00
#
_symmetry.space_group_name_H-M   'P 1'
#
loop_
_entity.id
_entity.type
_entity.pdbx_description
1 polymer ?
#
loop_
_entity_poly.entity_id
_entity_poly.type
_entity_poly.pdbx_seq_one_letter_code
_entity_poly.pdbx_strand_id
1 'polypeptide(L)'
;MASVVPAFSSEPVGSAASGRQWERLLADAGQLHLPTTFLKVIPPDFIRFEFDDLRTYAAEYHPGEHRLVLNRSLSFNAAGRVLKPLTKMTHKELEVLYHELFHAYMDYLASSIGGQGDDGSVSSELIDFARMQQTCRYENVMIAPVAQRPNETELRYLTESESWEALNETWAVFIGWAIWNQLDVQHPGVESIFRQQRLMEQWAQRLHAAFQQGELRGYYVPEDIDERRITHKRFLAKPSQITWREAVALMSQVLGFNDKSILFAQKIAGGSQGGAQSAPCRSISK
;
A
#
# COMPACT_ATOMS: atom_id res chain seq x y z
N MET A 1 57.48 0.46 21.81
CA MET A 1 56.82 -0.02 20.58
C MET A 1 55.39 -0.38 20.94
N ALA A 2 54.43 0.52 20.69
CA ALA A 2 53.01 0.25 20.88
C ALA A 2 52.41 -0.05 19.51
N SER A 3 51.92 -1.28 19.35
CA SER A 3 51.29 -1.76 18.12
C SER A 3 49.86 -1.23 18.08
N VAL A 4 49.56 -0.35 17.11
CA VAL A 4 48.21 0.12 16.83
C VAL A 4 47.53 -0.96 15.99
N VAL A 5 46.53 -1.63 16.58
CA VAL A 5 45.63 -2.52 15.83
C VAL A 5 44.56 -1.64 15.18
N PRO A 6 44.29 -1.75 13.87
CA PRO A 6 43.22 -0.99 13.24
C PRO A 6 41.87 -1.59 13.67
N ALA A 7 40.99 -0.73 14.16
CA ALA A 7 39.59 -1.08 14.36
C ALA A 7 38.94 -1.27 12.97
N PHE A 8 38.67 -2.51 12.59
CA PHE A 8 37.76 -2.80 11.50
C PHE A 8 36.34 -2.48 11.98
N SER A 9 35.78 -1.39 11.46
CA SER A 9 34.33 -1.15 11.50
C SER A 9 33.67 -2.22 10.63
N SER A 10 33.17 -3.28 11.25
CA SER A 10 32.28 -4.23 10.60
C SER A 10 30.92 -3.57 10.41
N GLU A 11 30.66 -3.00 9.25
CA GLU A 11 29.27 -2.78 8.84
C GLU A 11 28.54 -4.14 8.87
N PRO A 12 27.31 -4.21 9.41
CA PRO A 12 26.56 -5.44 9.39
C PRO A 12 26.30 -5.84 7.94
N VAL A 13 26.86 -6.98 7.53
CA VAL A 13 26.78 -7.56 6.17
C VAL A 13 25.34 -7.62 5.62
N GLY A 14 24.33 -7.60 6.50
CA GLY A 14 22.91 -7.53 6.14
C GLY A 14 22.43 -6.19 5.56
N SER A 15 22.93 -5.04 6.04
CA SER A 15 22.44 -3.72 5.60
C SER A 15 22.82 -3.42 4.14
N ALA A 16 24.08 -3.67 3.78
CA ALA A 16 24.56 -3.49 2.40
C ALA A 16 23.90 -4.46 1.39
N ALA A 17 23.43 -5.62 1.83
CA ALA A 17 22.70 -6.57 0.99
C ALA A 17 21.26 -6.10 0.72
N SER A 18 20.56 -5.63 1.77
CA SER A 18 19.23 -5.01 1.66
C SER A 18 19.25 -3.78 0.74
N GLY A 19 20.25 -2.89 0.90
CA GLY A 19 20.37 -1.70 0.05
C GLY A 19 20.50 -2.02 -1.44
N ARG A 20 21.36 -2.98 -1.81
CA ARG A 20 21.48 -3.43 -3.22
C ARG A 20 20.20 -4.08 -3.76
N GLN A 21 19.43 -4.75 -2.90
CA GLN A 21 18.14 -5.31 -3.31
C GLN A 21 17.10 -4.21 -3.53
N TRP A 22 17.09 -3.18 -2.69
CA TRP A 22 16.24 -2.00 -2.86
C TRP A 22 16.51 -1.26 -4.17
N GLU A 23 17.77 -1.00 -4.49
CA GLU A 23 18.18 -0.34 -5.74
C GLU A 23 17.71 -1.12 -6.97
N ARG A 24 17.84 -2.45 -6.95
CA ARG A 24 17.37 -3.33 -8.04
C ARG A 24 15.86 -3.28 -8.20
N LEU A 25 15.12 -3.32 -7.09
CA LEU A 25 13.66 -3.20 -7.10
C LEU A 25 13.23 -1.87 -7.73
N LEU A 26 13.87 -0.76 -7.35
CA LEU A 26 13.59 0.56 -7.94
C LEU A 26 13.92 0.61 -9.44
N ALA A 27 15.05 0.03 -9.85
CA ALA A 27 15.44 -0.03 -11.26
C ALA A 27 14.43 -0.83 -12.10
N ASP A 28 14.06 -2.02 -11.63
CA ASP A 28 13.09 -2.89 -12.30
C ASP A 28 11.69 -2.25 -12.36
N ALA A 29 11.25 -1.59 -11.28
CA ALA A 29 9.99 -0.85 -11.25
C ALA A 29 9.99 0.28 -12.28
N GLY A 30 11.10 1.00 -12.42
CA GLY A 30 11.28 2.02 -13.44
C GLY A 30 11.18 1.47 -14.86
N GLN A 31 11.75 0.29 -15.13
CA GLN A 31 11.64 -0.39 -16.44
C GLN A 31 10.20 -0.78 -16.78
N LEU A 32 9.41 -1.15 -15.78
CA LEU A 32 7.98 -1.47 -15.92
C LEU A 32 7.08 -0.23 -15.89
N HIS A 33 7.65 0.97 -15.79
CA HIS A 33 6.92 2.23 -15.60
C HIS A 33 6.00 2.24 -14.37
N LEU A 34 6.32 1.44 -13.35
CA LEU A 34 5.57 1.40 -12.10
C LEU A 34 5.92 2.62 -11.21
N PRO A 35 4.99 3.08 -10.35
CA PRO A 35 5.24 4.15 -9.40
C PRO A 35 6.42 3.85 -8.47
N THR A 36 7.39 4.75 -8.43
CA THR A 36 8.57 4.64 -7.54
C THR A 36 8.68 5.79 -6.56
N THR A 37 7.81 6.79 -6.63
CA THR A 37 7.90 8.03 -5.85
C THR A 37 7.95 7.75 -4.35
N PHE A 38 6.98 6.98 -3.84
CA PHE A 38 6.92 6.65 -2.42
C PHE A 38 8.00 5.66 -1.97
N LEU A 39 8.52 4.83 -2.88
CA LEU A 39 9.61 3.91 -2.57
C LEU A 39 10.93 4.67 -2.43
N LYS A 40 11.16 5.70 -3.24
CA LYS A 40 12.41 6.48 -3.22
C LYS A 40 12.63 7.26 -1.93
N VAL A 41 11.58 7.52 -1.15
CA VAL A 41 11.72 8.25 0.12
C VAL A 41 12.02 7.34 1.32
N ILE A 42 11.84 6.02 1.17
CA ILE A 42 12.17 5.05 2.21
C ILE A 42 13.69 4.79 2.17
N PRO A 43 14.41 4.91 3.30
CA PRO A 43 15.82 4.56 3.37
C PRO A 43 16.07 3.11 2.92
N PRO A 44 17.09 2.83 2.10
CA PRO A 44 17.33 1.49 1.55
C PRO A 44 17.54 0.38 2.60
N ASP A 45 17.88 0.75 3.82
CA ASP A 45 18.10 -0.12 4.98
C ASP A 45 16.93 -0.17 5.96
N PHE A 46 15.87 0.63 5.74
CA PHE A 46 14.66 0.59 6.56
C PHE A 46 13.99 -0.78 6.47
N ILE A 47 13.89 -1.36 5.27
CA ILE A 47 13.24 -2.65 5.04
C ILE A 47 14.27 -3.78 4.99
N ARG A 48 14.06 -4.81 5.81
CA ARG A 48 14.80 -6.07 5.76
C ARG A 48 14.04 -7.09 4.92
N PHE A 49 14.62 -7.47 3.79
CA PHE A 49 14.04 -8.49 2.91
C PHE A 49 14.38 -9.89 3.40
N GLU A 50 13.36 -10.73 3.51
CA GLU A 50 13.50 -12.13 3.86
C GLU A 50 12.69 -13.01 2.90
N PHE A 51 13.07 -14.28 2.79
CA PHE A 51 12.39 -15.24 1.94
C PHE A 51 12.01 -16.49 2.74
N ASP A 52 10.72 -16.81 2.74
CA ASP A 52 10.18 -17.98 3.42
C ASP A 52 9.08 -18.67 2.60
N ASP A 53 8.72 -19.90 2.96
CA ASP A 53 7.66 -20.66 2.33
C ASP A 53 6.28 -20.23 2.84
N LEU A 54 5.87 -19.02 2.44
CA LEU A 54 4.54 -18.50 2.73
C LEU A 54 3.47 -19.40 2.07
N ARG A 55 2.57 -19.97 2.86
CA ARG A 55 1.56 -20.91 2.32
C ARG A 55 0.45 -20.22 1.53
N THR A 56 0.08 -19.01 1.93
CA THR A 56 -1.14 -18.32 1.44
C THR A 56 -0.88 -16.99 0.76
N TYR A 57 0.30 -16.39 0.97
CA TYR A 57 0.60 -15.03 0.53
C TYR A 57 1.89 -14.98 -0.28
N ALA A 58 1.98 -14.00 -1.19
CA ALA A 58 3.19 -13.76 -1.96
C ALA A 58 4.19 -12.90 -1.19
N ALA A 59 3.71 -12.02 -0.31
CA ALA A 59 4.52 -11.18 0.56
C ALA A 59 3.73 -10.88 1.86
N GLU A 60 4.44 -10.50 2.91
CA GLU A 60 3.90 -10.03 4.19
C GLU A 60 4.89 -9.02 4.81
N TYR A 61 4.39 -7.85 5.19
CA TYR A 61 5.18 -6.86 5.94
C TYR A 61 4.90 -6.93 7.44
N HIS A 62 5.96 -6.88 8.25
CA HIS A 62 5.90 -6.82 9.71
C HIS A 62 6.46 -5.49 10.22
N PRO A 63 5.59 -4.51 10.57
CA PRO A 63 6.02 -3.17 10.99
C PRO A 63 6.98 -3.17 12.18
N GLY A 64 6.72 -3.96 13.23
CA GLY A 64 7.56 -3.98 14.43
C GLY A 64 9.01 -4.42 14.22
N GLU A 65 9.31 -5.06 13.10
CA GLU A 65 10.66 -5.51 12.74
C GLU A 65 11.19 -4.84 11.47
N HIS A 66 10.38 -4.00 10.82
CA HIS A 66 10.57 -3.49 9.47
C HIS A 66 10.98 -4.57 8.47
N ARG A 67 10.30 -5.72 8.56
CA ARG A 67 10.66 -6.95 7.85
C ARG A 67 9.65 -7.23 6.75
N LEU A 68 10.11 -7.35 5.51
CA LEU A 68 9.30 -7.74 4.37
C LEU A 68 9.63 -9.18 3.99
N VAL A 69 8.73 -10.09 4.36
CA VAL A 69 8.85 -11.52 4.06
C VAL A 69 8.22 -11.78 2.71
N LEU A 70 8.99 -12.37 1.83
CA LEU A 70 8.56 -12.72 0.48
C LEU A 70 8.46 -14.22 0.37
N ASN A 71 7.46 -14.70 -0.36
CA ASN A 71 7.37 -16.12 -0.68
C ASN A 71 8.66 -16.53 -1.42
N ARG A 72 9.23 -17.69 -1.08
CA ARG A 72 10.44 -18.20 -1.73
C ARG A 72 10.32 -18.25 -3.25
N SER A 73 9.12 -18.44 -3.81
CA SER A 73 8.84 -18.37 -5.25
C SER A 73 9.11 -17.01 -5.91
N LEU A 74 9.20 -15.93 -5.11
CA LEU A 74 9.57 -14.59 -5.55
C LEU A 74 11.09 -14.38 -5.59
N SER A 75 11.89 -15.33 -5.12
CA SER A 75 13.33 -15.25 -5.23
C SER A 75 13.84 -15.81 -6.56
N PHE A 76 15.01 -15.35 -7.01
CA PHE A 76 15.68 -15.84 -8.20
C PHE A 76 15.91 -17.35 -8.10
N ASN A 77 15.34 -18.12 -9.04
CA ASN A 77 15.34 -19.58 -9.03
C ASN A 77 14.84 -20.24 -7.72
N ALA A 78 13.95 -19.56 -6.98
CA ALA A 78 13.46 -20.03 -5.68
C ALA A 78 14.57 -20.29 -4.63
N ALA A 79 15.73 -19.63 -4.76
CA ALA A 79 16.89 -19.85 -3.90
C ALA A 79 16.82 -19.15 -2.51
N GLY A 80 15.84 -18.27 -2.31
CA GLY A 80 15.57 -17.60 -1.03
C GLY A 80 16.60 -16.53 -0.62
N ARG A 81 17.29 -15.91 -1.59
CA ARG A 81 18.37 -14.94 -1.31
C ARG A 81 18.20 -13.58 -1.95
N VAL A 82 17.68 -13.54 -3.17
CA VAL A 82 17.61 -12.33 -3.99
C VAL A 82 16.27 -12.33 -4.69
N LEU A 83 15.60 -11.18 -4.70
CA LEU A 83 14.36 -10.99 -5.45
C LEU A 83 14.56 -11.33 -6.92
N LYS A 84 13.65 -12.10 -7.52
CA LYS A 84 13.64 -12.30 -8.97
C LYS A 84 13.29 -10.96 -9.65
N PRO A 85 13.74 -10.72 -10.89
CA PRO A 85 13.41 -9.48 -11.58
C PRO A 85 11.90 -9.25 -11.64
N LEU A 86 11.43 -8.01 -11.45
CA LEU A 86 9.98 -7.72 -11.46
C LEU A 86 9.34 -8.08 -12.80
N THR A 87 10.10 -8.01 -13.90
CA THR A 87 9.69 -8.43 -15.25
C THR A 87 9.40 -9.94 -15.37
N LYS A 88 9.77 -10.74 -14.36
CA LYS A 88 9.49 -12.18 -14.26
C LYS A 88 8.40 -12.50 -13.24
N MET A 89 7.80 -11.48 -12.62
CA MET A 89 6.66 -11.65 -11.73
C MET A 89 5.34 -11.59 -12.49
N THR A 90 4.34 -12.30 -11.98
CA THR A 90 2.97 -12.15 -12.46
C THR A 90 2.36 -10.83 -11.98
N HIS A 91 1.30 -10.35 -12.63
CA HIS A 91 0.60 -9.16 -12.17
C HIS A 91 0.08 -9.33 -10.74
N LYS A 92 -0.34 -10.53 -10.35
CA LYS A 92 -0.81 -10.81 -8.98
C LYS A 92 0.32 -10.77 -7.95
N GLU A 93 1.51 -11.25 -8.31
CA GLU A 93 2.69 -11.12 -7.44
C GLU A 93 3.09 -9.65 -7.24
N LEU A 94 3.03 -8.84 -8.31
CA LEU A 94 3.32 -7.41 -8.24
C LEU A 94 2.25 -6.62 -7.48
N GLU A 95 0.98 -6.98 -7.62
CA GLU A 95 -0.14 -6.45 -6.84
C GLU A 95 0.12 -6.60 -5.34
N VAL A 96 0.44 -7.82 -4.90
CA VAL A 96 0.71 -8.12 -3.48
C VAL A 96 2.01 -7.46 -3.02
N LEU A 97 3.07 -7.47 -3.84
CA LEU A 97 4.32 -6.80 -3.49
C LEU A 97 4.11 -5.31 -3.23
N TYR A 98 3.37 -4.61 -4.08
CA TYR A 98 3.09 -3.18 -3.89
C TYR A 98 2.14 -2.89 -2.74
N HIS A 99 1.21 -3.81 -2.44
CA HIS A 99 0.39 -3.75 -1.22
C HIS A 99 1.29 -3.74 0.03
N GLU A 100 2.22 -4.69 0.14
CA GLU A 100 3.11 -4.79 1.31
C GLU A 100 4.16 -3.67 1.37
N LEU A 101 4.68 -3.22 0.22
CA LEU A 101 5.57 -2.07 0.17
C LEU A 101 4.87 -0.78 0.62
N PHE A 102 3.56 -0.67 0.38
CA PHE A 102 2.78 0.46 0.87
C PHE A 102 2.64 0.44 2.39
N HIS A 103 2.47 -0.73 3.00
CA HIS A 103 2.51 -0.87 4.46
C HIS A 103 3.85 -0.42 5.04
N ALA A 104 4.96 -0.82 4.41
CA ALA A 104 6.29 -0.38 4.80
C ALA A 104 6.47 1.14 4.68
N TYR A 105 5.88 1.75 3.65
CA TYR A 105 5.87 3.19 3.49
C TYR A 105 5.12 3.90 4.61
N MET A 106 3.91 3.44 4.94
CA MET A 106 3.10 4.04 6.01
C MET A 106 3.77 3.89 7.38
N ASP A 107 4.45 2.77 7.63
CA ASP A 107 5.28 2.56 8.83
C ASP A 107 6.48 3.51 8.88
N TYR A 108 7.16 3.72 7.74
CA TYR A 108 8.21 4.72 7.63
C TYR A 108 7.71 6.14 7.91
N LEU A 109 6.56 6.53 7.35
CA LEU A 109 5.96 7.85 7.62
C LEU A 109 5.63 8.00 9.11
N ALA A 110 5.04 6.97 9.73
CA ALA A 110 4.63 7.01 11.12
C ALA A 110 5.83 7.07 12.09
N SER A 111 6.90 6.33 11.80
CA SER A 111 8.13 6.32 12.60
C SER A 111 8.94 7.62 12.46
N SER A 112 8.97 8.21 11.25
CA SER A 112 9.70 9.45 10.98
C SER A 112 9.13 10.67 11.70
N ILE A 113 7.83 10.71 11.98
CA ILE A 113 7.19 11.79 12.75
C ILE A 113 7.46 11.66 14.26
N GLY A 114 7.69 10.44 14.75
CA GLY A 114 7.97 10.17 16.17
C GLY A 114 9.45 10.30 16.57
N GLY A 115 10.37 10.31 15.60
CA GLY A 115 11.81 10.38 15.83
C GLY A 115 12.36 11.81 15.75
N GLN A 116 13.06 12.25 16.79
CA GLN A 116 13.87 13.47 16.76
C GLN A 116 14.97 13.33 15.69
N GLY A 117 14.74 13.85 14.50
CA GLY A 117 15.69 13.84 13.40
C GLY A 117 15.14 14.66 12.26
N ASP A 118 15.34 15.98 12.34
CA ASP A 118 15.09 16.95 11.29
C ASP A 118 16.09 16.70 10.14
N ASP A 119 15.83 15.67 9.34
CA ASP A 119 16.42 15.50 8.01
C ASP A 119 15.26 15.55 7.00
N GLY A 120 14.85 16.79 6.74
CA GLY A 120 13.59 17.12 6.08
C GLY A 120 13.50 16.63 4.64
N SER A 121 12.60 15.66 4.39
CA SER A 121 11.88 15.58 3.11
C SER A 121 10.65 14.67 3.11
N VAL A 122 10.28 14.07 4.24
CA VAL A 122 9.16 13.12 4.28
C VAL A 122 7.85 13.91 4.40
N SER A 123 6.98 13.80 3.39
CA SER A 123 5.71 14.52 3.33
C SER A 123 4.84 14.21 4.57
N SER A 124 4.78 15.15 5.52
CA SER A 124 3.87 15.07 6.67
C SER A 124 2.40 15.08 6.22
N GLU A 125 2.12 15.60 5.01
CA GLU A 125 0.76 15.78 4.51
C GLU A 125 -0.02 14.48 4.36
N LEU A 126 0.62 13.40 3.86
CA LEU A 126 -0.11 12.13 3.64
C LEU A 126 -0.49 11.48 4.97
N ILE A 127 0.44 11.48 5.93
CA ILE A 127 0.25 10.86 7.23
C ILE A 127 -0.70 11.68 8.10
N ASP A 128 -0.65 13.01 8.04
CA ASP A 128 -1.66 13.89 8.66
C ASP A 128 -3.04 13.64 8.04
N PHE A 129 -3.11 13.52 6.70
CA PHE A 129 -4.34 13.18 6.01
C PHE A 129 -4.85 11.79 6.41
N ALA A 130 -3.97 10.80 6.56
CA ALA A 130 -4.31 9.46 7.01
C ALA A 130 -4.87 9.48 8.44
N ARG A 131 -4.24 10.18 9.38
CA ARG A 131 -4.73 10.32 10.76
C ARG A 131 -6.09 11.02 10.82
N MET A 132 -6.31 12.04 10.00
CA MET A 132 -7.63 12.65 9.87
C MET A 132 -8.67 11.67 9.31
N GLN A 133 -8.35 10.86 8.30
CA GLN A 133 -9.27 9.83 7.79
C GLN A 133 -9.54 8.74 8.83
N GLN A 134 -8.52 8.33 9.58
CA GLN A 134 -8.63 7.34 10.65
C GLN A 134 -9.74 7.74 11.63
N THR A 135 -9.62 8.94 12.22
CA THR A 135 -10.59 9.43 13.21
C THR A 135 -11.97 9.69 12.60
N CYS A 136 -12.03 10.32 11.43
CA CYS A 136 -13.32 10.72 10.89
C CYS A 136 -14.11 9.58 10.24
N ARG A 137 -13.46 8.47 9.85
CA ARG A 137 -14.10 7.43 9.02
C ARG A 137 -13.79 5.99 9.38
N TYR A 138 -12.59 5.68 9.87
CA TYR A 138 -12.21 4.31 10.18
C TYR A 138 -12.43 3.93 11.64
N GLU A 139 -12.64 4.89 12.55
CA GLU A 139 -13.15 4.60 13.90
C GLU A 139 -14.58 4.04 13.87
N ASN A 140 -15.34 4.32 12.82
CA ASN A 140 -16.75 3.93 12.68
C ASN A 140 -16.99 3.32 11.30
N VAL A 141 -16.95 1.99 11.21
CA VAL A 141 -17.05 1.28 9.92
C VAL A 141 -18.29 0.39 9.85
N MET A 142 -18.79 0.22 8.64
CA MET A 142 -19.73 -0.84 8.31
C MET A 142 -18.94 -2.08 7.92
N ILE A 143 -19.27 -3.24 8.48
CA ILE A 143 -18.71 -4.54 8.12
C ILE A 143 -19.78 -5.46 7.53
N ALA A 144 -19.34 -6.46 6.76
CA ALA A 144 -20.23 -7.57 6.42
C ALA A 144 -20.39 -8.49 7.65
N PRO A 145 -21.62 -8.92 8.00
CA PRO A 145 -21.81 -9.88 9.07
C PRO A 145 -21.10 -11.21 8.79
N VAL A 146 -20.62 -11.89 9.82
CA VAL A 146 -19.98 -13.22 9.69
C VAL A 146 -20.98 -14.27 9.19
N ALA A 147 -22.24 -14.17 9.62
CA ALA A 147 -23.31 -14.95 9.03
C ALA A 147 -23.61 -14.39 7.62
N GLN A 148 -23.46 -15.21 6.58
CA GLN A 148 -23.60 -14.82 5.17
C GLN A 148 -25.04 -14.42 4.82
N ARG A 149 -25.45 -13.24 5.28
CA ARG A 149 -26.71 -12.61 4.90
C ARG A 149 -26.40 -11.58 3.82
N PRO A 150 -26.71 -11.87 2.55
CA PRO A 150 -26.41 -10.95 1.47
C PRO A 150 -27.11 -9.61 1.72
N ASN A 151 -26.35 -8.53 1.63
CA ASN A 151 -26.77 -7.12 1.80
C ASN A 151 -26.96 -6.62 3.25
N GLU A 152 -26.77 -7.46 4.27
CA GLU A 152 -26.70 -6.95 5.63
C GLU A 152 -25.34 -6.31 5.91
N THR A 153 -25.36 -5.23 6.70
CA THR A 153 -24.15 -4.55 7.18
C THR A 153 -24.32 -4.23 8.66
N GLU A 154 -23.22 -4.29 9.40
CA GLU A 154 -23.20 -4.03 10.84
C GLU A 154 -22.27 -2.84 11.11
N LEU A 155 -22.73 -1.87 11.90
CA LEU A 155 -21.89 -0.76 12.35
C LEU A 155 -20.96 -1.23 13.46
N ARG A 156 -19.68 -0.91 13.34
CA ARG A 156 -18.63 -1.21 14.32
C ARG A 156 -17.85 0.04 14.70
N TYR A 157 -17.57 0.12 15.99
CA TYR A 157 -16.67 1.10 16.59
C TYR A 157 -15.33 0.40 16.80
N LEU A 158 -14.28 0.92 16.17
CA LEU A 158 -12.96 0.31 16.19
C LEU A 158 -12.08 1.00 17.24
N THR A 159 -11.14 0.25 17.81
CA THR A 159 -10.07 0.85 18.62
C THR A 159 -9.15 1.71 17.74
N GLU A 160 -8.24 2.49 18.35
CA GLU A 160 -7.24 3.25 17.61
C GLU A 160 -6.38 2.34 16.71
N SER A 161 -5.98 1.18 17.22
CA SER A 161 -5.19 0.19 16.51
C SER A 161 -5.97 -0.46 15.36
N GLU A 162 -7.20 -0.93 15.62
CA GLU A 162 -8.06 -1.53 14.60
C GLU A 162 -8.45 -0.54 13.49
N SER A 163 -8.72 0.72 13.84
CA SER A 163 -9.03 1.77 12.85
C SER A 163 -7.82 2.15 12.00
N TRP A 164 -6.61 2.14 12.59
CA TRP A 164 -5.37 2.34 11.84
C TRP A 164 -5.12 1.19 10.87
N GLU A 165 -5.32 -0.05 11.30
CA GLU A 165 -5.21 -1.22 10.43
C GLU A 165 -6.24 -1.19 9.31
N ALA A 166 -7.52 -0.91 9.62
CA ALA A 166 -8.59 -0.81 8.64
C ALA A 166 -8.30 0.22 7.54
N LEU A 167 -7.74 1.38 7.92
CA LEU A 167 -7.30 2.40 6.97
C LEU A 167 -6.16 1.90 6.09
N ASN A 168 -5.07 1.41 6.71
CA ASN A 168 -3.89 0.99 5.97
C ASN A 168 -4.19 -0.17 5.02
N GLU A 169 -4.95 -1.18 5.45
CA GLU A 169 -5.38 -2.28 4.59
C GLU A 169 -6.24 -1.79 3.43
N THR A 170 -7.16 -0.84 3.68
CA THR A 170 -8.01 -0.29 2.61
C THR A 170 -7.19 0.48 1.58
N TRP A 171 -6.22 1.27 2.03
CA TRP A 171 -5.34 2.02 1.14
C TRP A 171 -4.37 1.09 0.39
N ALA A 172 -3.80 0.09 1.07
CA ALA A 172 -2.93 -0.91 0.45
C ALA A 172 -3.66 -1.73 -0.63
N VAL A 173 -4.93 -2.12 -0.39
CA VAL A 173 -5.79 -2.76 -1.41
C VAL A 173 -5.91 -1.87 -2.65
N PHE A 174 -6.12 -0.56 -2.47
CA PHE A 174 -6.17 0.38 -3.60
C PHE A 174 -4.83 0.46 -4.35
N ILE A 175 -3.70 0.50 -3.64
CA ILE A 175 -2.37 0.54 -4.26
C ILE A 175 -2.11 -0.73 -5.07
N GLY A 176 -2.33 -1.92 -4.49
CA GLY A 176 -2.21 -3.18 -5.21
C GLY A 176 -3.10 -3.21 -6.46
N TRP A 177 -4.39 -2.86 -6.30
CA TRP A 177 -5.35 -2.78 -7.39
C TRP A 177 -4.88 -1.84 -8.52
N ALA A 178 -4.33 -0.67 -8.17
CA ALA A 178 -3.88 0.33 -9.15
C ALA A 178 -2.70 -0.19 -10.00
N ILE A 179 -1.76 -0.89 -9.35
CA ILE A 179 -0.59 -1.50 -9.99
C ILE A 179 -1.01 -2.63 -10.92
N TRP A 180 -1.88 -3.53 -10.44
CA TRP A 180 -2.40 -4.63 -11.26
C TRP A 180 -3.13 -4.09 -12.50
N ASN A 181 -3.99 -3.08 -12.32
CA ASN A 181 -4.74 -2.49 -13.43
C ASN A 181 -3.84 -1.73 -14.41
N GLN A 182 -2.80 -1.05 -13.92
CA GLN A 182 -1.82 -0.42 -14.80
C GLN A 182 -1.14 -1.47 -15.69
N LEU A 183 -0.65 -2.57 -15.10
CA LEU A 183 0.03 -3.64 -15.84
C LEU A 183 -0.89 -4.37 -16.82
N ASP A 184 -2.17 -4.54 -16.48
CA ASP A 184 -3.11 -5.21 -17.37
C ASP A 184 -3.50 -4.35 -18.58
N VAL A 185 -3.68 -3.04 -18.37
CA VAL A 185 -3.99 -2.09 -19.45
C VAL A 185 -2.74 -1.73 -20.27
N GLN A 186 -1.57 -1.69 -19.64
CA GLN A 186 -0.29 -1.41 -20.27
C GLN A 186 0.45 -2.72 -20.60
N HIS A 187 0.27 -3.22 -21.81
CA HIS A 187 1.02 -4.39 -22.27
C HIS A 187 2.55 -4.16 -22.25
N PRO A 188 3.37 -5.23 -22.13
CA PRO A 188 4.82 -5.11 -22.14
C PRO A 188 5.34 -4.37 -23.38
N GLY A 189 6.22 -3.38 -23.17
CA GLY A 189 6.80 -2.58 -24.24
C GLY A 189 5.96 -1.38 -24.71
N VAL A 190 4.79 -1.15 -24.11
CA VAL A 190 3.97 0.04 -24.35
C VAL A 190 4.41 1.17 -23.43
N GLU A 191 4.40 2.41 -23.95
CA GLU A 191 4.66 3.61 -23.15
C GLU A 191 3.71 3.71 -21.95
N SER A 192 4.16 4.43 -20.91
CA SER A 192 3.37 4.72 -19.70
C SER A 192 1.92 5.13 -20.02
N ILE A 193 0.97 4.62 -19.22
CA ILE A 193 -0.46 4.97 -19.32
C ILE A 193 -0.73 6.48 -19.31
N PHE A 194 0.15 7.29 -18.71
CA PHE A 194 0.02 8.74 -18.66
C PHE A 194 0.26 9.44 -20.00
N ARG A 195 0.92 8.78 -20.95
CA ARG A 195 1.18 9.32 -22.30
C ARG A 195 0.08 8.94 -23.30
N GLN A 196 -0.70 7.92 -23.01
CA GLN A 196 -1.71 7.39 -23.92
C GLN A 196 -3.12 7.56 -23.35
N GLN A 197 -3.85 8.54 -23.88
CA GLN A 197 -5.20 8.88 -23.41
C GLN A 197 -6.15 7.67 -23.39
N ARG A 198 -6.08 6.77 -24.38
CA ARG A 198 -6.91 5.57 -24.45
C ARG A 198 -6.63 4.59 -23.31
N LEU A 199 -5.36 4.43 -22.91
CA LEU A 199 -5.00 3.57 -21.77
C LEU A 199 -5.48 4.18 -20.46
N MET A 200 -5.28 5.49 -20.30
CA MET A 200 -5.78 6.23 -19.13
C MET A 200 -7.31 6.15 -19.01
N GLU A 201 -8.04 6.20 -20.13
CA GLU A 201 -9.49 6.04 -20.17
C GLU A 201 -9.94 4.65 -19.70
N GLN A 202 -9.30 3.60 -20.21
CA GLN A 202 -9.60 2.22 -19.79
C GLN A 202 -9.30 2.02 -18.30
N TRP A 203 -8.16 2.53 -17.82
CA TRP A 203 -7.80 2.46 -16.41
C TRP A 203 -8.83 3.19 -15.53
N ALA A 204 -9.25 4.40 -15.93
CA ALA A 204 -10.25 5.18 -15.19
C ALA A 204 -11.65 4.55 -15.20
N GLN A 205 -12.07 3.92 -16.30
CA GLN A 205 -13.32 3.18 -16.38
C GLN A 205 -13.33 1.97 -15.42
N ARG A 206 -12.21 1.24 -15.35
CA ARG A 206 -12.04 0.14 -14.40
C ARG A 206 -12.06 0.63 -12.95
N LEU A 207 -11.42 1.77 -12.67
CA LEU A 207 -11.46 2.38 -11.33
C LEU A 207 -12.90 2.70 -10.94
N HIS A 208 -13.67 3.33 -11.83
CA HIS A 208 -15.08 3.59 -11.58
C HIS A 208 -15.87 2.30 -11.32
N ALA A 209 -15.66 1.25 -12.12
CA ALA A 209 -16.31 -0.04 -11.91
C ALA A 209 -15.96 -0.66 -10.53
N ALA A 210 -14.70 -0.60 -10.11
CA ALA A 210 -14.24 -1.11 -8.81
C ALA A 210 -14.95 -0.43 -7.64
N PHE A 211 -15.14 0.90 -7.71
CA PHE A 211 -15.95 1.66 -6.75
C PHE A 211 -17.42 1.22 -6.73
N GLN A 212 -18.02 0.96 -7.90
CA GLN A 212 -19.40 0.49 -8.00
C GLN A 212 -19.57 -0.93 -7.46
N GLN A 213 -18.57 -1.78 -7.60
CA GLN A 213 -18.61 -3.17 -7.17
C GLN A 213 -18.20 -3.36 -5.70
N GLY A 214 -17.60 -2.34 -5.07
CA GLY A 214 -17.16 -2.45 -3.68
C GLY A 214 -15.86 -3.23 -3.53
N GLU A 215 -15.00 -3.24 -4.56
CA GLU A 215 -13.75 -4.01 -4.58
C GLU A 215 -12.67 -3.38 -3.69
N LEU A 216 -12.72 -2.05 -3.51
CA LEU A 216 -11.67 -1.27 -2.86
C LEU A 216 -11.89 -1.15 -1.35
N ARG A 217 -12.07 -2.30 -0.70
CA ARG A 217 -12.37 -2.43 0.73
C ARG A 217 -11.27 -3.21 1.44
N GLY A 218 -10.81 -2.70 2.57
CA GLY A 218 -9.88 -3.39 3.44
C GLY A 218 -10.58 -4.30 4.46
N TYR A 219 -9.83 -4.63 5.49
CA TYR A 219 -10.27 -5.36 6.67
C TYR A 219 -9.47 -4.88 7.88
N TYR A 220 -9.86 -5.34 9.07
CA TYR A 220 -9.02 -5.28 10.27
C TYR A 220 -8.99 -6.65 10.94
N VAL A 221 -8.01 -6.87 11.81
CA VAL A 221 -7.91 -8.03 12.69
C VAL A 221 -8.45 -7.61 14.07
N PRO A 222 -9.60 -8.14 14.52
CA PRO A 222 -10.21 -7.73 15.79
C PRO A 222 -9.24 -7.84 16.95
N GLU A 223 -9.16 -6.91 17.89
CA GLU A 223 -8.30 -7.03 19.09
C GLU A 223 -8.90 -7.97 20.13
N ASP A 224 -10.24 -8.06 20.18
CA ASP A 224 -10.96 -8.96 21.07
C ASP A 224 -10.65 -10.44 20.74
N ILE A 225 -10.11 -11.15 21.73
CA ILE A 225 -9.75 -12.56 21.64
C ILE A 225 -10.99 -13.43 21.38
N ASP A 226 -12.14 -13.09 21.98
CA ASP A 226 -13.37 -13.86 21.76
C ASP A 226 -13.91 -13.66 20.35
N GLU A 227 -13.72 -12.48 19.77
CA GLU A 227 -14.02 -12.25 18.36
C GLU A 227 -13.04 -12.97 17.43
N ARG A 228 -11.73 -12.96 17.75
CA ARG A 228 -10.70 -13.70 16.99
C ARG A 228 -10.95 -15.21 16.91
N ARG A 229 -11.66 -15.77 17.90
CA ARG A 229 -12.08 -17.19 17.89
C ARG A 229 -13.14 -17.48 16.83
N ILE A 230 -13.91 -16.47 16.43
CA ILE A 230 -14.99 -16.59 15.45
C ILE A 230 -14.48 -16.22 14.05
N THR A 231 -13.70 -15.16 13.94
CA THR A 231 -13.11 -14.73 12.66
C THR A 231 -11.74 -14.09 12.85
N HIS A 232 -10.80 -14.46 11.99
CA HIS A 232 -9.45 -13.89 12.00
C HIS A 232 -9.38 -12.51 11.34
N LYS A 233 -10.35 -12.14 10.50
CA LYS A 233 -10.42 -10.84 9.81
C LYS A 233 -11.87 -10.37 9.73
N ARG A 234 -12.09 -9.07 9.85
CA ARG A 234 -13.39 -8.41 9.59
C ARG A 234 -13.29 -7.53 8.36
N PHE A 235 -13.92 -7.97 7.29
CA PHE A 235 -13.94 -7.21 6.03
C PHE A 235 -14.90 -6.04 6.11
N LEU A 236 -14.43 -4.88 5.67
CA LEU A 236 -15.27 -3.69 5.56
C LEU A 236 -16.36 -3.92 4.51
N ALA A 237 -17.55 -3.39 4.75
CA ALA A 237 -18.62 -3.37 3.78
C ALA A 237 -18.41 -2.24 2.75
N LYS A 238 -19.11 -2.32 1.62
CA LYS A 238 -19.05 -1.31 0.54
C LYS A 238 -19.20 0.15 1.04
N PRO A 239 -20.07 0.50 2.01
CA PRO A 239 -20.15 1.87 2.51
C PRO A 239 -18.86 2.39 3.18
N SER A 240 -18.00 1.49 3.66
CA SER A 240 -16.72 1.79 4.31
C SER A 240 -15.51 1.49 3.43
N GLN A 241 -15.71 1.33 2.12
CA GLN A 241 -14.60 1.27 1.16
C GLN A 241 -13.84 2.61 1.10
N ILE A 242 -12.69 2.63 0.41
CA ILE A 242 -11.95 3.87 0.14
C ILE A 242 -12.86 4.92 -0.50
N THR A 243 -12.65 6.20 -0.21
CA THR A 243 -13.33 7.31 -0.91
C THR A 243 -12.55 7.79 -2.11
N TRP A 244 -13.24 8.54 -2.96
CA TRP A 244 -12.59 9.27 -4.04
C TRP A 244 -11.55 10.29 -3.55
N ARG A 245 -11.81 10.94 -2.40
CA ARG A 245 -10.87 11.91 -1.81
C ARG A 245 -9.55 11.23 -1.42
N GLU A 246 -9.62 10.04 -0.83
CA GLU A 246 -8.45 9.25 -0.48
C GLU A 246 -7.75 8.69 -1.71
N ALA A 247 -8.50 8.13 -2.66
CA ALA A 247 -7.94 7.64 -3.92
C ALA A 247 -7.16 8.75 -4.65
N VAL A 248 -7.68 9.99 -4.65
CA VAL A 248 -6.99 11.16 -5.23
C VAL A 248 -5.70 11.49 -4.48
N ALA A 249 -5.72 11.48 -3.15
CA ALA A 249 -4.52 11.70 -2.34
C ALA A 249 -3.45 10.64 -2.64
N LEU A 250 -3.84 9.36 -2.71
CA LEU A 250 -2.94 8.25 -3.06
C LEU A 250 -2.44 8.33 -4.51
N MET A 251 -3.32 8.66 -5.47
CA MET A 251 -2.92 8.87 -6.87
C MET A 251 -1.84 9.94 -7.00
N SER A 252 -2.02 11.07 -6.31
CA SER A 252 -1.07 12.18 -6.34
C SER A 252 0.23 11.88 -5.59
N GLN A 253 0.12 11.51 -4.31
CA GLN A 253 1.26 11.46 -3.39
C GLN A 253 2.02 10.14 -3.43
N VAL A 254 1.36 9.04 -3.83
CA VAL A 254 1.95 7.68 -3.82
C VAL A 254 2.22 7.20 -5.23
N LEU A 255 1.18 7.23 -6.09
CA LEU A 255 1.26 6.69 -7.45
C LEU A 255 1.91 7.66 -8.46
N GLY A 256 2.11 8.93 -8.09
CA GLY A 256 2.77 9.94 -8.93
C GLY A 256 1.95 10.40 -10.13
N PHE A 257 0.61 10.32 -10.05
CA PHE A 257 -0.27 10.82 -11.09
C PHE A 257 -0.23 12.35 -11.11
N ASN A 258 -0.14 12.94 -12.30
CA ASN A 258 -0.25 14.38 -12.46
C ASN A 258 -1.72 14.85 -12.39
N ASP A 259 -1.92 16.15 -12.14
CA ASP A 259 -3.26 16.75 -12.01
C ASP A 259 -4.17 16.50 -13.21
N LYS A 260 -3.62 16.49 -14.43
CA LYS A 260 -4.42 16.24 -15.65
C LYS A 260 -4.96 14.81 -15.66
N SER A 261 -4.13 13.83 -15.33
CA SER A 261 -4.52 12.41 -15.22
C SER A 261 -5.54 12.20 -14.10
N ILE A 262 -5.33 12.84 -12.95
CA ILE A 262 -6.29 12.80 -11.83
C ILE A 262 -7.62 13.37 -12.29
N LEU A 263 -7.67 14.63 -12.74
CA LEU A 263 -8.89 15.30 -13.20
C LEU A 263 -9.62 14.50 -14.27
N PHE A 264 -8.88 13.86 -15.18
CA PHE A 264 -9.46 12.99 -16.19
C PHE A 264 -10.14 11.75 -15.58
N ALA A 265 -9.47 11.06 -14.65
CA ALA A 265 -10.08 9.94 -13.92
C ALA A 265 -11.31 10.39 -13.11
N GLN A 266 -11.25 11.56 -12.47
CA GLN A 266 -12.38 12.14 -11.74
C GLN A 266 -13.55 12.46 -12.66
N LYS A 267 -13.30 12.92 -13.88
CA LYS A 267 -14.36 13.21 -14.86
C LYS A 267 -15.09 11.94 -15.30
N ILE A 268 -14.34 10.85 -15.53
CA ILE A 268 -14.91 9.55 -15.88
C ILE A 268 -15.72 8.98 -14.70
N ALA A 269 -15.20 9.08 -13.48
CA ALA A 269 -15.91 8.63 -12.28
C ALA A 269 -17.11 9.53 -11.91
N GLY A 270 -16.99 10.85 -12.11
CA GLY A 270 -17.98 11.87 -11.74
C GLY A 270 -19.16 11.98 -12.71
N GLY A 271 -19.08 11.39 -13.91
CA GLY A 271 -20.22 11.18 -14.80
C GLY A 271 -21.28 10.22 -14.24
N SER A 272 -21.01 9.58 -13.10
CA SER A 272 -21.92 8.70 -12.37
C SER A 272 -21.80 8.94 -10.87
N GLN A 273 -22.49 9.97 -10.37
CA GLN A 273 -22.60 10.27 -8.93
C GLN A 273 -23.26 9.10 -8.18
N GLY A 274 -22.47 8.10 -7.77
CA GLY A 274 -22.92 6.95 -6.98
C GLY A 274 -21.84 6.35 -6.07
N GLY A 275 -20.65 6.95 -5.99
CA GLY A 275 -19.65 6.59 -4.99
C GLY A 275 -20.02 7.19 -3.64
N ALA A 276 -20.07 6.37 -2.59
CA ALA A 276 -20.48 6.75 -1.24
C ALA A 276 -19.87 8.09 -0.79
N GLN A 277 -20.67 9.16 -0.88
CA GLN A 277 -20.35 10.44 -0.27
C GLN A 277 -20.56 10.28 1.24
N SER A 278 -19.55 9.75 1.92
CA SER A 278 -19.45 10.00 3.36
C SER A 278 -19.24 11.51 3.57
N ALA A 279 -19.83 12.05 4.63
CA ALA A 279 -19.68 13.46 4.97
C ALA A 279 -18.18 13.84 5.00
N PRO A 280 -17.78 14.98 4.43
CA PRO A 280 -16.37 15.32 4.35
C PRO A 280 -15.78 15.43 5.76
N CYS A 281 -14.66 14.73 6.00
CA CYS A 281 -13.81 14.96 7.17
C CYS A 281 -13.46 16.44 7.19
N ARG A 282 -14.06 17.19 8.12
CA ARG A 282 -13.74 18.60 8.34
C ARG A 282 -12.46 18.63 9.17
N SER A 283 -11.49 19.43 8.76
CA SER A 283 -10.34 19.72 9.61
C SER A 283 -10.86 20.32 10.92
N ILE A 284 -10.60 19.66 12.04
CA ILE A 284 -10.76 20.28 13.35
C ILE A 284 -9.59 21.24 13.49
N SER A 285 -9.78 22.49 13.08
CA SER A 285 -8.86 23.57 13.44
C SER A 285 -8.87 23.66 14.97
N LYS A 286 -7.75 23.32 15.61
CA LYS A 286 -7.51 23.69 17.01
C LYS A 286 -7.20 25.19 17.09
#